data_AF-A0A2E9JY50-F1
#
_entry.id   AF-A0A2E9JY50-F1
#
_cell.length_a   1.000
_cell.length_b   1.000
_cell.length_c   1.000
_cell.angle_alpha   90.00
_cell.angle_beta   90.00
_cell.angle_gamma   90.00
#
_symmetry.space_group_name_H-M   'P 1'
#
loop_
_entity.id
_entity.type
_entity.pdbx_description
1 polymer ?
#
loop_
_entity_poly.entity_id
_entity_poly.type
_entity_poly.pdbx_seq_one_letter_code
_entity_poly.pdbx_strand_id
1 'polypeptide(L)'
;MKTSVLIVFGFALMILSTLATTHAVNTPTLEALKTADYMQGKRGFQSRCSACHTLADSSGDIAGPNLWAVFTRIAGSKPGFTYSDTLQDADFQWSPAHLNAWLADPQGYLPGNIMGIPEAVPETERVNILSFMMIETGAVDWPRPTTNFSDAQTDRSKHPSERFPSFWNHLMFNTAHYRWENEAAGEDFSFDAYFKTDGTVVTSEKRVTGFWHITGKNFFCYALTGMPVSVGHMVECFPVAAMAIPRFAEELWVSKPQPGVKLHGGMLAGRPDWVYGGNKP
;
A
#
# COMPACT_ATOMS: atom_id res chain seq x y z
N MET A 1 -13.81 -6.93 -92.19
CA MET A 1 -13.43 -5.93 -91.16
C MET A 1 -14.56 -5.78 -90.16
N LYS A 2 -14.52 -6.50 -89.03
CA LYS A 2 -15.25 -6.17 -87.81
C LYS A 2 -14.35 -6.55 -86.64
N THR A 3 -13.91 -5.52 -85.93
CA THR A 3 -12.90 -5.51 -84.87
C THR A 3 -13.46 -6.16 -83.62
N SER A 4 -12.78 -7.16 -83.08
CA SER A 4 -13.10 -7.75 -81.77
C SER A 4 -12.45 -6.90 -80.69
N VAL A 5 -13.26 -6.36 -79.77
CA VAL A 5 -12.79 -5.62 -78.59
C VAL A 5 -12.66 -6.62 -77.44
N LEU A 6 -11.41 -6.90 -77.04
CA LEU A 6 -11.08 -7.67 -75.84
C LEU A 6 -11.22 -6.73 -74.62
N ILE A 7 -12.17 -6.97 -73.74
CA ILE A 7 -12.28 -6.27 -72.45
C ILE A 7 -11.48 -7.08 -71.43
N VAL A 8 -10.33 -6.55 -71.01
CA VAL A 8 -9.51 -7.11 -69.93
C VAL A 8 -10.06 -6.56 -68.61
N PHE A 9 -10.72 -7.40 -67.81
CA PHE A 9 -11.07 -7.08 -66.43
C PHE A 9 -9.80 -7.18 -65.55
N GLY A 10 -9.19 -6.03 -65.26
CA GLY A 10 -8.14 -5.92 -64.25
C GLY A 10 -8.74 -6.01 -62.85
N PHE A 11 -8.57 -7.14 -62.17
CA PHE A 11 -8.78 -7.24 -60.72
C PHE A 11 -7.66 -6.48 -60.01
N ALA A 12 -7.94 -5.26 -59.55
CA ALA A 12 -7.06 -4.55 -58.64
C ALA A 12 -7.16 -5.20 -57.25
N LEU A 13 -6.14 -5.96 -56.87
CA LEU A 13 -5.98 -6.51 -55.54
C LEU A 13 -5.69 -5.34 -54.57
N MET A 14 -6.72 -4.82 -53.89
CA MET A 14 -6.54 -3.89 -52.78
C MET A 14 -5.92 -4.65 -51.60
N ILE A 15 -4.60 -4.53 -51.45
CA ILE A 15 -3.88 -4.97 -50.26
C ILE A 15 -4.24 -3.99 -49.14
N LEU A 16 -5.23 -4.36 -48.32
CA LEU A 16 -5.58 -3.64 -47.10
C LEU A 16 -4.44 -3.88 -46.08
N SER A 17 -3.44 -3.01 -46.10
CA SER A 17 -2.36 -3.01 -45.11
C SER A 17 -2.97 -2.65 -43.75
N THR A 18 -3.22 -3.65 -42.92
CA THR A 18 -3.53 -3.45 -41.50
C THR A 18 -2.27 -2.94 -40.82
N LEU A 19 -2.16 -1.61 -40.69
CA LEU A 19 -1.19 -0.99 -39.79
C LEU A 19 -1.51 -1.46 -38.38
N ALA A 20 -0.75 -2.44 -37.88
CA ALA A 20 -0.73 -2.76 -36.47
C ALA A 20 -0.20 -1.51 -35.74
N THR A 21 -1.08 -0.77 -35.07
CA THR A 21 -0.71 0.32 -34.19
C THR A 21 -0.02 -0.30 -32.97
N THR A 22 1.30 -0.39 -33.02
CA THR A 22 2.12 -0.63 -31.83
C THR A 22 1.92 0.57 -30.91
N HIS A 23 1.08 0.41 -29.88
CA HIS A 23 0.95 1.39 -28.81
C HIS A 23 2.30 1.40 -28.10
N ALA A 24 3.08 2.46 -28.28
CA ALA A 24 4.32 2.65 -27.54
C ALA A 24 3.96 2.70 -26.06
N VAL A 25 4.34 1.66 -25.32
CA VAL A 25 4.21 1.65 -23.86
C VAL A 25 5.16 2.70 -23.33
N ASN A 26 4.64 3.87 -22.95
CA ASN A 26 5.38 4.92 -22.26
C ASN A 26 5.91 4.37 -20.93
N THR A 27 7.07 3.74 -20.97
CA THR A 27 7.73 3.19 -19.79
C THR A 27 8.22 4.35 -18.93
N PRO A 28 7.87 4.40 -17.63
CA PRO A 28 8.38 5.43 -16.73
C PRO A 28 9.91 5.41 -16.74
N THR A 29 10.53 6.58 -16.96
CA THR A 29 11.99 6.68 -16.85
C THR A 29 12.41 6.53 -15.39
N LEU A 30 13.65 6.10 -15.18
CA LEU A 30 14.20 5.97 -13.83
C LEU A 30 14.16 7.31 -13.07
N GLU A 31 14.47 8.42 -13.75
CA GLU A 31 14.42 9.75 -13.16
C GLU A 31 12.98 10.16 -12.82
N ALA A 32 11.99 9.79 -13.64
CA ALA A 32 10.59 10.03 -13.32
C ALA A 32 10.15 9.27 -12.06
N LEU A 33 10.57 8.00 -11.91
CA LEU A 33 10.26 7.21 -10.71
C LEU A 33 10.93 7.78 -9.45
N LYS A 34 12.18 8.24 -9.53
CA LYS A 34 12.93 8.85 -8.41
C LYS A 34 12.39 10.21 -7.97
N THR A 35 11.84 10.98 -8.90
CA THR A 35 11.32 12.34 -8.63
C THR A 35 9.80 12.37 -8.44
N ALA A 36 9.15 11.21 -8.54
CA ALA A 36 7.73 11.04 -8.34
C ALA A 36 7.30 11.49 -6.93
N ASP A 37 6.11 12.06 -6.84
CA ASP A 37 5.53 12.51 -5.58
C ASP A 37 4.94 11.31 -4.82
N TYR A 38 5.64 10.92 -3.75
CA TYR A 38 5.22 9.84 -2.85
C TYR A 38 3.83 10.05 -2.26
N MET A 39 3.48 11.28 -1.86
CA MET A 39 2.19 11.56 -1.23
C MET A 39 1.05 11.47 -2.25
N GLN A 40 1.27 11.92 -3.48
CA GLN A 40 0.33 11.71 -4.58
C GLN A 40 0.21 10.22 -4.94
N GLY A 41 1.32 9.50 -4.98
CA GLY A 41 1.34 8.06 -5.29
C GLY A 41 0.57 7.24 -4.27
N LYS A 42 0.80 7.56 -2.99
CA LYS A 42 0.05 7.00 -1.89
C LYS A 42 -1.45 7.29 -1.98
N ARG A 43 -1.85 8.55 -2.25
CA ARG A 43 -3.26 8.91 -2.41
C ARG A 43 -3.90 8.15 -3.57
N GLY A 44 -3.21 8.05 -4.70
CA GLY A 44 -3.67 7.28 -5.87
C GLY A 44 -3.83 5.80 -5.54
N PHE A 45 -2.88 5.21 -4.80
CA PHE A 45 -3.02 3.83 -4.33
C PHE A 45 -4.19 3.67 -3.36
N GLN A 46 -4.39 4.61 -2.43
CA GLN A 46 -5.51 4.57 -1.50
C GLN A 46 -6.87 4.68 -2.20
N SER A 47 -7.00 5.56 -3.19
CA SER A 47 -8.26 5.76 -3.90
C SER A 47 -8.59 4.63 -4.87
N ARG A 48 -7.58 3.94 -5.42
CA ARG A 48 -7.79 2.99 -6.52
C ARG A 48 -7.48 1.53 -6.17
N CYS A 49 -6.59 1.28 -5.21
CA CYS A 49 -5.99 -0.03 -5.01
C CYS A 49 -6.22 -0.59 -3.61
N SER A 50 -6.25 0.24 -2.56
CA SER A 50 -6.25 -0.25 -1.17
C SER A 50 -7.54 -0.94 -0.72
N ALA A 51 -8.62 -0.84 -1.50
CA ALA A 51 -9.84 -1.62 -1.26
C ALA A 51 -9.63 -3.12 -1.57
N CYS A 52 -8.70 -3.44 -2.47
CA CYS A 52 -8.48 -4.80 -2.95
C CYS A 52 -7.11 -5.35 -2.56
N HIS A 53 -6.12 -4.50 -2.31
CA HIS A 53 -4.74 -4.92 -2.11
C HIS A 53 -4.13 -4.40 -0.81
N THR A 54 -3.34 -5.27 -0.18
CA THR A 54 -2.40 -4.94 0.91
C THR A 54 -0.97 -4.83 0.35
N LEU A 55 -0.09 -4.12 1.05
CA LEU A 55 1.30 -3.90 0.60
C LEU A 55 2.37 -4.54 1.47
N ALA A 56 2.13 -4.71 2.78
CA ALA A 56 3.16 -5.19 3.70
C ALA A 56 3.47 -6.67 3.53
N ASP A 57 4.70 -7.03 3.88
CA ASP A 57 5.09 -8.42 4.07
C ASP A 57 4.12 -9.11 5.02
N SER A 58 3.81 -10.37 4.75
CA SER A 58 2.88 -11.22 5.52
C SER A 58 1.43 -10.73 5.68
N SER A 59 1.06 -9.58 5.10
CA SER A 59 -0.35 -9.14 5.09
C SER A 59 -1.20 -10.04 4.18
N GLY A 60 -2.45 -10.27 4.60
CA GLY A 60 -3.39 -11.13 3.88
C GLY A 60 -3.87 -10.56 2.55
N ASP A 61 -4.41 -11.45 1.72
CA ASP A 61 -5.15 -11.09 0.51
C ASP A 61 -6.53 -10.52 0.87
N ILE A 62 -7.09 -9.65 0.03
CA ILE A 62 -8.46 -9.13 0.18
C ILE A 62 -9.28 -9.59 -1.04
N ALA A 63 -9.73 -8.66 -1.88
CA ALA A 63 -10.31 -8.97 -3.18
C ALA A 63 -9.22 -9.24 -4.25
N GLY A 64 -8.03 -8.67 -4.06
CA GLY A 64 -6.82 -8.93 -4.82
C GLY A 64 -5.70 -9.50 -3.95
N PRO A 65 -4.61 -9.98 -4.56
CA PRO A 65 -3.46 -10.51 -3.83
C PRO A 65 -2.71 -9.41 -3.08
N ASN A 66 -2.05 -9.76 -1.98
CA ASN A 66 -1.03 -8.92 -1.39
C ASN A 66 0.10 -8.61 -2.41
N LEU A 67 0.53 -7.36 -2.44
CA LEU A 67 1.49 -6.83 -3.41
C LEU A 67 2.91 -6.72 -2.86
N TRP A 68 3.20 -7.27 -1.68
CA TRP A 68 4.58 -7.36 -1.18
C TRP A 68 5.45 -8.12 -2.19
N ALA A 69 6.66 -7.59 -2.41
CA ALA A 69 7.62 -8.09 -3.40
C ALA A 69 7.01 -8.28 -4.81
N VAL A 70 6.01 -7.48 -5.18
CA VAL A 70 5.39 -7.62 -6.51
C VAL A 70 6.41 -7.38 -7.61
N PHE A 71 7.28 -6.36 -7.48
CA PHE A 71 8.33 -6.11 -8.46
C PHE A 71 9.32 -7.26 -8.45
N THR A 72 9.49 -7.93 -9.60
CA THR A 72 10.22 -9.20 -9.86
C THR A 72 9.44 -10.51 -9.65
N ARG A 73 8.24 -10.48 -9.06
CA ARG A 73 7.38 -11.67 -8.99
C ARG A 73 6.79 -11.98 -10.37
N ILE A 74 6.72 -13.26 -10.72
CA ILE A 74 6.03 -13.72 -11.93
C ILE A 74 4.54 -13.37 -11.82
N ALA A 75 3.94 -12.93 -12.93
CA ALA A 75 2.51 -12.64 -12.98
C ALA A 75 1.69 -13.88 -12.59
N GLY A 76 0.61 -13.67 -11.83
CA GLY A 76 -0.26 -14.77 -11.40
C GLY A 76 0.37 -15.81 -10.47
N SER A 77 1.56 -15.56 -9.90
CA SER A 77 2.34 -16.61 -9.21
C SER A 77 2.34 -16.54 -7.68
N LYS A 78 1.59 -15.64 -7.04
CA LYS A 78 1.57 -15.58 -5.56
C LYS A 78 0.89 -16.84 -5.01
N PRO A 79 1.56 -17.60 -4.12
CA PRO A 79 0.92 -18.76 -3.49
C PRO A 79 -0.35 -18.38 -2.73
N GLY A 80 -1.36 -19.26 -2.81
CA GLY A 80 -2.61 -19.15 -2.06
C GLY A 80 -3.66 -18.19 -2.62
N PHE A 81 -3.37 -17.44 -3.69
CA PHE A 81 -4.34 -16.57 -4.34
C PHE A 81 -4.87 -17.19 -5.64
N THR A 82 -6.18 -17.05 -5.91
CA THR A 82 -6.79 -17.54 -7.15
C THR A 82 -6.81 -16.43 -8.20
N TYR A 83 -6.06 -16.63 -9.28
CA TYR A 83 -5.94 -15.67 -10.38
C TYR A 83 -6.86 -16.02 -11.56
N SER A 84 -7.11 -15.06 -12.45
CA SER A 84 -7.66 -15.36 -13.78
C SER A 84 -6.69 -16.20 -14.60
N ASP A 85 -7.19 -17.11 -15.43
CA ASP A 85 -6.39 -17.98 -16.31
C ASP A 85 -5.34 -17.18 -17.11
N THR A 86 -5.75 -16.08 -17.76
CA THR A 86 -4.86 -15.21 -18.55
C THR A 86 -3.66 -14.65 -17.74
N LEU A 87 -3.85 -14.43 -16.44
CA LEU A 87 -2.81 -13.88 -15.58
C LEU A 87 -1.92 -14.99 -14.98
N GLN A 88 -2.45 -16.21 -14.84
CA GLN A 88 -1.66 -17.40 -14.50
C GLN A 88 -0.76 -17.82 -15.67
N ASP A 89 -1.28 -17.71 -16.90
CA ASP A 89 -0.56 -18.06 -18.13
C ASP A 89 0.41 -16.98 -18.60
N ALA A 90 0.44 -15.83 -17.92
CA ALA A 90 1.31 -14.71 -18.28
C ALA A 90 2.79 -15.01 -17.94
N ASP A 91 3.62 -15.11 -18.99
CA ASP A 91 5.05 -15.39 -18.86
C ASP A 91 5.90 -14.10 -18.75
N PHE A 92 5.60 -13.27 -17.75
CA PHE A 92 6.43 -12.11 -17.43
C PHE A 92 6.56 -11.87 -15.93
N GLN A 93 7.66 -11.21 -15.55
CA GLN A 93 7.86 -10.68 -14.20
C GLN A 93 7.33 -9.25 -14.12
N TRP A 94 6.68 -8.90 -13.02
CA TRP A 94 6.26 -7.52 -12.81
C TRP A 94 7.47 -6.58 -12.74
N SER A 95 7.43 -5.57 -13.59
CA SER A 95 8.39 -4.47 -13.64
C SER A 95 7.63 -3.15 -13.64
N PRO A 96 8.29 -1.99 -13.40
CA PRO A 96 7.63 -0.70 -13.56
C PRO A 96 7.01 -0.50 -14.95
N ALA A 97 7.61 -1.08 -16.00
CA ALA A 97 7.07 -1.03 -17.36
C ALA A 97 5.76 -1.83 -17.50
N HIS A 98 5.78 -3.10 -17.08
CA HIS A 98 4.60 -3.97 -17.14
C HIS A 98 3.47 -3.44 -16.26
N LEU A 99 3.80 -2.99 -15.04
CA LEU A 99 2.80 -2.49 -14.12
C LEU A 99 2.25 -1.12 -14.57
N ASN A 100 3.05 -0.27 -15.22
CA ASN A 100 2.54 0.96 -15.83
C ASN A 100 1.55 0.68 -16.97
N ALA A 101 1.86 -0.27 -17.85
CA ALA A 101 0.96 -0.66 -18.94
C ALA A 101 -0.33 -1.30 -18.41
N TRP A 102 -0.17 -2.18 -17.41
CA TRP A 102 -1.28 -2.79 -16.69
C TRP A 102 -2.22 -1.75 -16.08
N LEU A 103 -1.70 -0.76 -15.34
CA LEU A 103 -2.53 0.28 -14.72
C LEU A 103 -3.15 1.26 -15.74
N ALA A 104 -2.60 1.34 -16.97
CA ALA A 104 -3.17 2.17 -18.03
C ALA A 104 -4.46 1.55 -18.58
N ASP A 105 -4.47 0.23 -18.79
CA ASP A 105 -5.64 -0.52 -19.24
C ASP A 105 -5.45 -2.03 -18.95
N PRO A 106 -5.89 -2.54 -17.78
CA PRO A 106 -5.66 -3.95 -17.45
C PRO A 106 -6.34 -4.87 -18.46
N GLN A 107 -7.57 -4.54 -18.87
CA GLN A 107 -8.37 -5.35 -19.79
C GLN A 107 -7.80 -5.37 -21.20
N GLY A 108 -7.27 -4.24 -21.68
CA GLY A 108 -6.53 -4.20 -22.94
C GLY A 108 -5.15 -4.85 -22.86
N TYR A 109 -4.48 -4.78 -21.72
CA TYR A 109 -3.13 -5.33 -21.53
C TYR A 109 -3.12 -6.87 -21.43
N LEU A 110 -4.01 -7.46 -20.63
CA LEU A 110 -4.30 -8.91 -20.66
C LEU A 110 -5.82 -9.12 -20.69
N PRO A 111 -6.41 -9.32 -21.88
CA PRO A 111 -7.82 -9.64 -22.01
C PRO A 111 -8.21 -10.88 -21.21
N GLY A 112 -9.36 -10.80 -20.52
CA GLY A 112 -9.88 -11.87 -19.68
C GLY A 112 -9.36 -11.86 -18.23
N ASN A 113 -8.59 -10.85 -17.83
CA ASN A 113 -8.21 -10.72 -16.43
C ASN A 113 -9.40 -10.26 -15.58
N ILE A 114 -9.36 -10.58 -14.29
CA ILE A 114 -10.45 -10.27 -13.35
C ILE A 114 -10.19 -9.03 -12.50
N MET A 115 -9.11 -8.27 -12.75
CA MET A 115 -8.83 -7.04 -12.04
C MET A 115 -9.67 -5.90 -12.62
N GLY A 116 -10.71 -5.51 -11.88
CA GLY A 116 -11.52 -4.34 -12.22
C GLY A 116 -10.91 -3.06 -11.66
N ILE A 117 -10.49 -2.14 -12.54
CA ILE A 117 -10.35 -0.72 -12.20
C ILE A 117 -11.45 0.04 -12.94
N PRO A 118 -12.20 0.95 -12.28
CA PRO A 118 -13.32 1.64 -12.92
C PRO A 118 -12.93 2.51 -14.10
N GLU A 119 -11.69 3.01 -14.10
CA GLU A 119 -11.15 3.92 -15.09
C GLU A 119 -9.64 3.70 -15.24
N ALA A 120 -9.12 4.01 -16.44
CA ALA A 120 -7.70 4.05 -16.71
C ALA A 120 -7.00 5.04 -15.78
N VAL A 121 -5.87 4.65 -15.19
CA VAL A 121 -5.11 5.54 -14.31
C VAL A 121 -4.33 6.53 -15.18
N PRO A 122 -4.45 7.86 -14.99
CA PRO A 122 -3.68 8.86 -15.76
C PRO A 122 -2.17 8.66 -15.65
N GLU A 123 -1.41 8.98 -16.70
CA GLU A 123 0.04 8.71 -16.76
C GLU A 123 0.83 9.32 -15.59
N THR A 124 0.56 10.58 -15.25
CA THR A 124 1.21 11.26 -14.12
C THR A 124 0.88 10.62 -12.78
N GLU A 125 -0.33 10.06 -12.64
CA GLU A 125 -0.75 9.36 -11.43
C GLU A 125 -0.11 7.96 -11.34
N ARG A 126 0.00 7.24 -12.46
CA ARG A 126 0.67 5.92 -12.52
C ARG A 126 2.12 5.99 -12.04
N VAL A 127 2.90 6.97 -12.51
CA VAL A 127 4.31 7.11 -12.10
C VAL A 127 4.43 7.29 -10.59
N ASN A 128 3.55 8.11 -10.00
CA ASN A 128 3.52 8.31 -8.55
C ASN A 128 3.12 7.03 -7.80
N ILE A 129 2.07 6.33 -8.25
CA ILE A 129 1.63 5.05 -7.63
C ILE A 129 2.73 4.00 -7.70
N LEU A 130 3.39 3.84 -8.85
CA LEU A 130 4.47 2.88 -9.03
C LEU A 130 5.63 3.17 -8.08
N SER A 131 6.10 4.42 -8.03
CA SER A 131 7.17 4.85 -7.14
C SER A 131 6.83 4.59 -5.66
N PHE A 132 5.60 4.94 -5.26
CA PHE A 132 5.06 4.64 -3.94
C PHE A 132 5.04 3.13 -3.64
N MET A 133 4.53 2.29 -4.55
CA MET A 133 4.49 0.84 -4.37
C MET A 133 5.90 0.25 -4.28
N MET A 134 6.87 0.73 -5.07
CA MET A 134 8.26 0.25 -5.01
C MET A 134 8.87 0.47 -3.62
N ILE A 135 8.57 1.60 -2.99
CA ILE A 135 8.99 1.89 -1.61
C ILE A 135 8.31 0.95 -0.61
N GLU A 136 6.98 0.79 -0.71
CA GLU A 136 6.20 0.07 0.31
C GLU A 136 6.24 -1.46 0.19
N THR A 137 6.59 -2.00 -0.99
CA THR A 137 6.57 -3.45 -1.27
C THR A 137 7.95 -4.09 -1.22
N GLY A 138 8.96 -3.37 -0.73
CA GLY A 138 10.28 -3.91 -0.53
C GLY A 138 11.03 -4.21 -1.83
N ALA A 139 10.84 -3.41 -2.89
CA ALA A 139 11.61 -3.54 -4.13
C ALA A 139 13.11 -3.28 -3.82
N VAL A 140 13.88 -4.33 -3.53
CA VAL A 140 15.24 -4.23 -2.95
C VAL A 140 16.25 -3.71 -3.96
N ASP A 141 16.13 -4.11 -5.22
CA ASP A 141 17.11 -3.80 -6.27
C ASP A 141 16.76 -2.54 -7.09
N TRP A 142 15.72 -1.81 -6.67
CA TRP A 142 15.25 -0.64 -7.40
C TRP A 142 15.62 0.67 -6.68
N PRO A 143 16.06 1.71 -7.42
CA PRO A 143 16.44 2.98 -6.79
C PRO A 143 15.26 3.60 -6.04
N ARG A 144 15.37 3.68 -4.72
CA ARG A 144 14.35 4.28 -3.86
C ARG A 144 14.44 5.81 -3.95
N PRO A 145 13.35 6.51 -4.28
CA PRO A 145 13.28 7.97 -4.20
C PRO A 145 13.69 8.48 -2.82
N THR A 146 14.37 9.60 -2.76
CA THR A 146 14.42 10.39 -1.52
C THR A 146 13.07 11.07 -1.33
N THR A 147 12.28 10.59 -0.37
CA THR A 147 10.94 11.12 -0.07
C THR A 147 10.99 12.43 0.71
N ASN A 148 10.53 13.52 0.09
CA ASN A 148 10.18 14.76 0.81
C ASN A 148 8.73 14.65 1.31
N PHE A 149 8.55 14.18 2.55
CA PHE A 149 7.23 14.06 3.17
C PHE A 149 6.56 15.42 3.49
N SER A 150 7.22 16.56 3.23
CA SER A 150 6.83 17.88 3.74
C SER A 150 5.78 18.64 2.94
N ASP A 151 5.47 18.23 1.71
CA ASP A 151 4.85 19.16 0.75
C ASP A 151 3.32 19.03 0.66
N ALA A 152 2.73 18.04 1.33
CA ALA A 152 1.28 17.89 1.41
C ALA A 152 0.67 18.94 2.35
N GLN A 153 0.19 20.05 1.81
CA GLN A 153 -0.71 20.96 2.53
C GLN A 153 -2.00 20.22 2.89
N THR A 154 -2.24 20.07 4.19
CA THR A 154 -3.49 19.53 4.72
C THR A 154 -4.24 20.65 5.41
N ASP A 155 -5.50 20.87 5.04
CA ASP A 155 -6.37 21.83 5.73
C ASP A 155 -6.48 21.48 7.21
N ARG A 156 -5.87 22.31 8.06
CA ARG A 156 -5.75 22.06 9.50
C ARG A 156 -7.03 22.37 10.27
N SER A 157 -8.00 23.01 9.63
CA SER A 157 -9.30 23.29 10.25
C SER A 157 -10.17 22.03 10.37
N LYS A 158 -9.91 21.02 9.54
CA LYS A 158 -10.66 19.76 9.51
C LYS A 158 -10.19 18.77 10.57
N HIS A 159 -11.10 17.89 10.99
CA HIS A 159 -10.76 16.83 11.92
C HIS A 159 -9.74 15.86 11.31
N PRO A 160 -8.83 15.23 12.08
CA PRO A 160 -7.86 14.29 11.52
C PRO A 160 -8.47 13.13 10.72
N SER A 161 -9.68 12.69 11.07
CA SER A 161 -10.41 11.67 10.29
C SER A 161 -10.73 12.11 8.87
N GLU A 162 -10.95 13.41 8.66
CA GLU A 162 -11.21 13.97 7.33
C GLU A 162 -9.90 14.25 6.59
N ARG A 163 -8.87 14.68 7.31
CA ARG A 163 -7.55 14.98 6.74
C ARG A 163 -6.79 13.73 6.31
N PHE A 164 -7.01 12.62 7.01
CA PHE A 164 -6.24 11.39 6.86
C PHE A 164 -7.15 10.14 6.97
N PRO A 165 -8.16 9.97 6.10
CA PRO A 165 -9.20 8.95 6.27
C PRO A 165 -8.66 7.52 6.34
N SER A 166 -7.68 7.15 5.50
CA SER A 166 -7.11 5.80 5.56
C SER A 166 -6.27 5.56 6.81
N PHE A 167 -5.51 6.57 7.26
CA PHE A 167 -4.77 6.49 8.52
C PHE A 167 -5.73 6.35 9.69
N TRP A 168 -6.78 7.18 9.69
CA TRP A 168 -7.80 7.15 10.70
C TRP A 168 -8.47 5.79 10.74
N ASN A 169 -8.89 5.26 9.60
CA ASN A 169 -9.52 3.95 9.53
C ASN A 169 -8.56 2.84 9.97
N HIS A 170 -7.30 2.91 9.55
CA HIS A 170 -6.30 1.93 9.94
C HIS A 170 -6.07 1.95 11.45
N LEU A 171 -5.81 3.10 12.04
CA LEU A 171 -5.47 3.19 13.45
C LEU A 171 -6.67 3.14 14.40
N MET A 172 -7.87 3.54 13.95
CA MET A 172 -9.09 3.61 14.79
C MET A 172 -10.01 2.39 14.65
N PHE A 173 -9.73 1.46 13.74
CA PHE A 173 -10.49 0.20 13.65
C PHE A 173 -9.64 -1.07 13.80
N ASN A 174 -8.32 -0.95 13.92
CA ASN A 174 -7.42 -2.10 14.07
C ASN A 174 -6.67 -2.08 15.41
N THR A 175 -5.96 -3.15 15.73
CA THR A 175 -5.26 -3.31 17.01
C THR A 175 -3.79 -2.97 16.82
N ALA A 176 -3.24 -2.09 17.65
CA ALA A 176 -1.79 -1.91 17.71
C ALA A 176 -1.22 -2.88 18.73
N HIS A 177 -0.44 -3.84 18.27
CA HIS A 177 0.15 -4.88 19.12
C HIS A 177 1.58 -4.49 19.50
N TYR A 178 1.95 -4.74 20.75
CA TYR A 178 3.31 -4.51 21.24
C TYR A 178 3.80 -5.72 22.01
N ARG A 179 5.08 -6.05 21.83
CA ARG A 179 5.84 -7.00 22.65
C ARG A 179 7.14 -6.37 23.13
N TRP A 180 7.32 -6.36 24.43
CA TRP A 180 8.50 -5.85 25.13
C TRP A 180 9.39 -7.00 25.54
N GLU A 181 10.66 -6.96 25.13
CA GLU A 181 11.65 -8.00 25.41
C GLU A 181 12.89 -7.38 26.04
N ASN A 182 13.24 -7.85 27.24
CA ASN A 182 14.49 -7.53 27.92
C ASN A 182 15.05 -8.80 28.57
N GLU A 183 15.91 -9.49 27.83
CA GLU A 183 16.52 -10.76 28.26
C GLU A 183 17.27 -10.63 29.59
N ALA A 184 17.98 -9.53 29.81
CA ALA A 184 18.76 -9.31 31.03
C ALA A 184 17.90 -9.12 32.28
N ALA A 185 16.69 -8.58 32.11
CA ALA A 185 15.71 -8.42 33.19
C ALA A 185 14.70 -9.59 33.26
N GLY A 186 14.76 -10.55 32.32
CA GLY A 186 13.79 -11.63 32.21
C GLY A 186 12.38 -11.16 31.83
N GLU A 187 12.27 -10.05 31.10
CA GLU A 187 10.99 -9.45 30.72
C GLU A 187 10.60 -9.90 29.31
N ASP A 188 9.39 -10.46 29.19
CA ASP A 188 8.68 -10.71 27.94
C ASP A 188 7.20 -10.35 28.15
N PHE A 189 6.80 -9.17 27.71
CA PHE A 189 5.49 -8.59 28.01
C PHE A 189 4.81 -8.08 26.74
N SER A 190 3.67 -8.67 26.39
CA SER A 190 2.86 -8.23 25.27
C SER A 190 1.55 -7.58 25.71
N PHE A 191 1.11 -6.58 24.97
CA PHE A 191 -0.19 -5.95 25.16
C PHE A 191 -0.68 -5.29 23.87
N ASP A 192 -1.98 -5.03 23.81
CA ASP A 192 -2.63 -4.36 22.70
C ASP A 192 -3.03 -2.95 23.10
N ALA A 193 -2.86 -1.99 22.20
CA ALA A 193 -3.33 -0.62 22.35
C ALA A 193 -4.43 -0.30 21.32
N TYR A 194 -5.43 0.44 21.78
CA TYR A 194 -6.56 0.87 20.99
C TYR A 194 -6.74 2.37 21.13
N PHE A 195 -6.48 3.08 20.03
CA PHE A 195 -6.64 4.53 19.94
C PHE A 195 -8.11 4.89 19.79
N LYS A 196 -8.56 5.85 20.60
CA LYS A 196 -9.93 6.39 20.58
C LYS A 196 -9.98 7.78 19.96
N THR A 197 -11.12 8.13 19.40
CA THR A 197 -11.32 9.41 18.70
C THR A 197 -11.26 10.63 19.62
N ASP A 198 -11.43 10.43 20.92
CA ASP A 198 -11.37 11.47 21.96
C ASP A 198 -9.93 11.82 22.41
N GLY A 199 -8.91 11.21 21.80
CA GLY A 199 -7.51 11.43 22.16
C GLY A 199 -6.97 10.48 23.23
N THR A 200 -7.79 9.58 23.77
CA THR A 200 -7.34 8.58 24.75
C THR A 200 -6.82 7.31 24.08
N VAL A 201 -5.98 6.56 24.81
CA VAL A 201 -5.56 5.21 24.46
C VAL A 201 -5.96 4.26 25.57
N VAL A 202 -6.75 3.24 25.22
CA VAL A 202 -7.04 2.11 26.09
C VAL A 202 -6.25 0.91 25.63
N THR A 203 -5.97 -0.03 26.53
CA THR A 203 -5.15 -1.20 26.22
C THR A 203 -5.74 -2.49 26.79
N SER A 204 -5.27 -3.65 26.33
CA SER A 204 -5.63 -4.95 26.90
C SER A 204 -5.12 -5.12 28.35
N GLU A 205 -4.11 -4.36 28.77
CA GLU A 205 -3.61 -4.34 30.15
C GLU A 205 -4.32 -3.24 30.97
N LYS A 206 -4.94 -3.58 32.11
CA LYS A 206 -5.68 -2.63 32.95
C LYS A 206 -4.86 -1.41 33.35
N ARG A 207 -3.61 -1.62 33.70
CA ARG A 207 -2.71 -0.57 34.23
C ARG A 207 -2.11 0.31 33.14
N VAL A 208 -2.10 -0.15 31.89
CA VAL A 208 -1.53 0.63 30.78
C VAL A 208 -2.58 1.57 30.21
N THR A 209 -2.29 2.87 30.25
CA THR A 209 -3.17 3.92 29.74
C THR A 209 -2.37 4.96 28.99
N GLY A 210 -3.03 5.74 28.15
CA GLY A 210 -2.34 6.76 27.39
C GLY A 210 -3.22 7.78 26.74
N PHE A 211 -2.55 8.65 25.99
CA PHE A 211 -3.17 9.65 25.15
C PHE A 211 -2.39 9.77 23.85
N TRP A 212 -3.03 10.34 22.84
CA TRP A 212 -2.40 10.65 21.56
C TRP A 212 -2.82 12.02 21.05
N HIS A 213 -1.99 12.58 20.18
CA HIS A 213 -2.30 13.78 19.44
C HIS A 213 -1.58 13.80 18.09
N ILE A 214 -2.07 14.63 17.17
CA ILE A 214 -1.36 14.91 15.91
C ILE A 214 -0.64 16.25 16.04
N THR A 215 0.67 16.25 15.79
CA THR A 215 1.49 17.45 15.84
C THR A 215 1.22 18.37 14.65
N GLY A 216 1.70 19.61 14.75
CA GLY A 216 1.70 20.56 13.64
C GLY A 216 2.53 20.11 12.42
N LYS A 217 3.29 19.02 12.50
CA LYS A 217 4.03 18.43 11.36
C LYS A 217 3.37 17.16 10.82
N ASN A 218 2.10 16.91 11.15
CA ASN A 218 1.37 15.69 10.79
C ASN A 218 2.06 14.41 11.31
N PHE A 219 2.67 14.48 12.50
CA PHE A 219 3.09 13.29 13.22
C PHE A 219 1.98 12.87 14.17
N PHE A 220 1.61 11.60 14.16
CA PHE A 220 0.83 11.02 15.21
C PHE A 220 1.79 10.66 16.34
N CYS A 221 1.58 11.25 17.51
CA CYS A 221 2.36 10.99 18.70
C CYS A 221 1.44 10.44 19.78
N TYR A 222 1.88 9.41 20.49
CA TYR A 222 1.16 8.86 21.63
C TYR A 222 2.12 8.55 22.77
N ALA A 223 1.56 8.60 23.97
CA ALA A 223 2.27 8.25 25.19
C ALA A 223 1.47 7.18 25.93
N LEU A 224 2.17 6.15 26.40
CA LEU A 224 1.61 5.11 27.26
C LEU A 224 2.35 5.10 28.59
N THR A 225 1.63 4.86 29.68
CA THR A 225 2.16 4.81 31.04
C THR A 225 1.57 3.63 31.80
N GLY A 226 2.25 3.16 32.83
CA GLY A 226 1.79 2.07 33.69
C GLY A 226 2.19 0.67 33.20
N MET A 227 3.19 0.58 32.33
CA MET A 227 3.71 -0.71 31.86
C MET A 227 4.39 -1.48 33.00
N PRO A 228 4.10 -2.78 33.18
CA PRO A 228 4.65 -3.60 34.25
C PRO A 228 6.04 -4.16 33.90
N VAL A 229 6.90 -3.33 33.29
CA VAL A 229 8.28 -3.65 32.91
C VAL A 229 9.22 -2.53 33.35
N SER A 230 10.53 -2.75 33.19
CA SER A 230 11.62 -1.84 33.55
C SER A 230 11.43 -0.41 33.03
N VAL A 231 10.76 -0.26 31.88
CA VAL A 231 10.34 1.02 31.34
C VAL A 231 8.83 1.20 31.53
N GLY A 232 8.45 1.95 32.57
CA GLY A 232 7.04 2.16 32.93
C GLY A 232 6.26 3.12 32.03
N HIS A 233 6.92 3.78 31.07
CA HIS A 233 6.29 4.70 30.12
C HIS A 233 7.00 4.69 28.75
N MET A 234 6.24 4.91 27.68
CA MET A 234 6.77 5.05 26.33
C MET A 234 6.14 6.25 25.64
N VAL A 235 6.87 6.83 24.71
CA VAL A 235 6.37 7.84 23.78
C VAL A 235 6.86 7.47 22.40
N GLU A 236 5.95 7.38 21.45
CA GLU A 236 6.28 7.18 20.04
C GLU A 236 5.63 8.26 19.20
N CYS A 237 6.32 8.64 18.14
CA CYS A 237 5.87 9.60 17.15
C CYS A 237 6.21 9.06 15.77
N PHE A 238 5.22 8.97 14.89
CA PHE A 238 5.44 8.60 13.51
C PHE A 238 4.69 9.55 12.57
N PRO A 239 5.19 9.79 11.35
CA PRO A 239 4.45 10.59 10.40
C PRO A 239 3.13 9.87 10.08
N VAL A 240 2.01 10.59 10.11
CA VAL A 240 0.68 10.06 9.73
C VAL A 240 0.73 9.40 8.34
N ALA A 241 1.64 9.88 7.50
CA ALA A 241 1.91 9.27 6.21
C ALA A 241 2.38 7.80 6.30
N ALA A 242 3.17 7.40 7.29
CA ALA A 242 3.69 6.04 7.40
C ALA A 242 2.60 4.99 7.74
N MET A 243 1.50 5.40 8.36
CA MET A 243 0.45 4.49 8.84
C MET A 243 -0.88 4.61 8.08
N ALA A 244 -0.92 5.38 6.98
CA ALA A 244 -2.17 5.50 6.23
C ALA A 244 -2.38 4.39 5.20
N ILE A 245 -1.41 3.51 4.98
CA ILE A 245 -1.64 2.26 4.25
C ILE A 245 -1.68 1.14 5.28
N PRO A 246 -2.75 0.35 5.30
CA PRO A 246 -2.83 -0.78 6.20
C PRO A 246 -1.69 -1.77 5.95
N ARG A 247 -0.90 -2.00 6.99
CA ARG A 247 0.11 -3.06 7.06
C ARG A 247 -0.28 -3.91 8.26
N PHE A 248 -0.50 -5.20 8.07
CA PHE A 248 -0.92 -6.09 9.16
C PHE A 248 0.12 -7.20 9.38
N ALA A 249 0.72 -7.20 10.55
CA ALA A 249 1.54 -8.26 11.12
C ALA A 249 1.69 -8.00 12.63
N GLU A 250 1.95 -9.05 13.41
CA GLU A 250 2.16 -8.94 14.86
C GLU A 250 3.45 -8.19 15.21
N GLU A 251 4.50 -8.36 14.38
CA GLU A 251 5.78 -7.67 14.50
C GLU A 251 6.15 -7.02 13.16
N LEU A 252 5.68 -5.79 12.93
CA LEU A 252 5.98 -4.99 11.73
C LEU A 252 7.27 -4.19 11.87
N TRP A 253 7.62 -3.77 13.09
CA TRP A 253 8.85 -3.03 13.36
C TRP A 253 9.45 -3.45 14.69
N VAL A 254 10.77 -3.25 14.80
CA VAL A 254 11.51 -3.43 16.05
C VAL A 254 12.24 -2.13 16.36
N SER A 255 12.06 -1.63 17.58
CA SER A 255 12.79 -0.49 18.12
C SER A 255 13.63 -0.91 19.33
N LYS A 256 14.66 -0.13 19.63
CA LYS A 256 15.58 -0.36 20.75
C LYS A 256 15.61 0.87 21.65
N PRO A 257 14.57 1.09 22.48
CA PRO A 257 14.41 2.33 23.22
C PRO A 257 15.51 2.54 24.28
N GLN A 258 16.09 1.45 24.78
CA GLN A 258 17.24 1.44 25.70
C GLN A 258 18.16 0.26 25.40
N PRO A 259 19.43 0.29 25.84
CA PRO A 259 20.33 -0.86 25.71
C PRO A 259 19.73 -2.14 26.32
N GLY A 260 19.76 -3.24 25.58
CA GLY A 260 19.24 -4.54 26.03
C GLY A 260 17.73 -4.71 25.90
N VAL A 261 16.99 -3.67 25.50
CA VAL A 261 15.55 -3.72 25.29
C VAL A 261 15.23 -3.78 23.80
N LYS A 262 14.32 -4.68 23.42
CA LYS A 262 13.64 -4.67 22.13
C LYS A 262 12.15 -4.43 22.35
N LEU A 263 11.60 -3.45 21.63
CA LEU A 263 10.16 -3.25 21.53
C LEU A 263 9.75 -3.62 20.12
N HIS A 264 9.02 -4.71 20.00
CA HIS A 264 8.38 -5.13 18.77
C HIS A 264 7.00 -4.49 18.71
N GLY A 265 6.64 -3.94 17.56
CA GLY A 265 5.34 -3.33 17.35
C GLY A 265 4.73 -3.80 16.05
N GLY A 266 3.42 -3.93 16.03
CA GLY A 266 2.65 -4.43 14.90
C GLY A 266 1.22 -3.91 14.87
N MET A 267 0.50 -4.33 13.84
CA MET A 267 -0.91 -4.01 13.65
C MET A 267 -1.66 -5.28 13.29
N LEU A 268 -2.74 -5.58 14.02
CA LEU A 268 -3.63 -6.71 13.76
C LEU A 268 -4.99 -6.20 13.29
N ALA A 269 -5.62 -6.92 12.37
CA ALA A 269 -6.90 -6.51 11.81
C ALA A 269 -8.03 -6.56 12.87
N GLY A 270 -8.87 -5.54 12.89
CA GLY A 270 -9.99 -5.43 13.83
C GLY A 270 -9.56 -5.10 15.26
N ARG A 271 -10.54 -5.01 16.16
CA ARG A 271 -10.35 -4.81 17.61
C ARG A 271 -11.55 -5.35 18.39
N PRO A 272 -11.42 -5.64 19.69
CA PRO A 272 -12.51 -6.18 20.49
C PRO A 272 -13.67 -5.19 20.71
N ASP A 273 -14.90 -5.71 20.83
CA ASP A 273 -16.11 -4.89 21.01
C ASP A 273 -16.10 -4.01 22.26
N TRP A 274 -15.46 -4.48 23.34
CA TRP A 274 -15.38 -3.75 24.60
C TRP A 274 -14.68 -2.39 24.47
N VAL A 275 -13.84 -2.22 23.44
CA VAL A 275 -13.16 -0.95 23.14
C VAL A 275 -14.19 0.15 22.83
N TYR A 276 -15.29 -0.20 22.16
CA TYR A 276 -16.37 0.73 21.78
C TYR A 276 -17.34 0.99 22.94
N GLY A 277 -17.64 -0.03 23.74
CA GLY A 277 -18.66 0.02 24.80
C GLY A 277 -18.16 0.50 26.17
N GLY A 278 -16.86 0.72 26.35
CA GLY A 278 -16.27 1.24 27.60
C GLY A 278 -16.16 0.22 28.75
N ASN A 279 -16.78 -0.95 28.63
CA ASN A 279 -16.67 -2.03 29.61
C ASN A 279 -15.40 -2.85 29.36
N LYS A 280 -14.25 -2.34 29.82
CA LYS A 280 -12.97 -3.06 29.80
C LYS A 280 -13.14 -4.42 30.54
N PRO A 281 -12.70 -5.55 29.97
CA PRO A 281 -12.66 -6.83 30.71
C PRO A 281 -11.83 -6.69 31.98
#